data_AF-A0A956MVJ1-F1
#
_entry.id   AF-A0A956MVJ1-F1
#
_cell.length_a   1.000
_cell.length_b   1.000
_cell.length_c   1.000
_cell.angle_alpha   90.00
_cell.angle_beta   90.00
_cell.angle_gamma   90.00
#
_symmetry.space_group_name_H-M   'P 1'
#
loop_
_entity.id
_entity.type
_entity.pdbx_description
1 polymer ?
#
loop_
_entity_poly.entity_id
_entity_poly.type
_entity_poly.pdbx_seq_one_letter_code
_entity_poly.pdbx_strand_id
1 'polypeptide(L)'
;PVQSQHLRDGKFFDQGKAMTQRAENAPKELDKMAFAVGQWDVTYSTYLGDSLAHTAVGQAEFTYMNRGHAFMERFQLDDLDGIGTPLSTMAFLTYSPSFQTWGLGEANSLSESISVLNGDFDGEHLRLQTVARIGGGMKLTYLRGSYQKKSDSQFDFIFEVSKDDGLSWQKQIIKSYRKRNPQSDFLAPSSGFGNPAPHLPEQARQFDFLIGVFDATQELTLPNGQQTRFPSTSTATYALNGHAILEYNWYDVDRSLPDAATSIIRIYNRAMRRWESLYLANRGNNLLYFGGRQEGNQLVLHLFSSNTLAPRISRFVFHSAADDSYGWFAETSTDHGKSFAKTWTIDFIRKQ
;
A
#
# COMPACT_ATOMS: atom_id res chain seq x y z
N PRO A 1 -24.11 -14.58 8.82
CA PRO A 1 -24.38 -14.19 7.42
C PRO A 1 -23.93 -12.74 7.19
N VAL A 2 -22.68 -12.55 6.75
CA VAL A 2 -22.16 -11.24 6.36
C VAL A 2 -22.78 -10.93 4.99
N GLN A 3 -23.75 -10.01 4.96
CA GLN A 3 -24.30 -9.52 3.70
C GLN A 3 -23.13 -9.00 2.86
N SER A 4 -22.99 -9.54 1.65
CA SER A 4 -22.07 -9.03 0.65
C SER A 4 -22.39 -7.56 0.41
N GLN A 5 -21.51 -6.69 0.90
CA GLN A 5 -21.59 -5.24 0.77
C GLN A 5 -21.32 -4.87 -0.70
N HIS A 6 -22.34 -5.09 -1.53
CA HIS A 6 -22.38 -4.63 -2.91
C HIS A 6 -22.67 -3.13 -2.95
N LEU A 7 -21.94 -2.44 -3.84
CA LEU A 7 -22.30 -1.19 -4.52
C LEU A 7 -23.59 -0.54 -3.99
N ARG A 8 -23.47 0.43 -3.08
CA ARG A 8 -24.57 1.38 -2.86
C ARG A 8 -24.48 2.45 -3.95
N ASP A 9 -25.55 2.61 -4.71
CA ASP A 9 -25.79 3.74 -5.62
C ASP A 9 -24.78 3.90 -6.78
N GLY A 10 -24.25 2.79 -7.31
CA GLY A 10 -23.31 2.84 -8.45
C GLY A 10 -21.94 3.44 -8.12
N LYS A 11 -21.65 3.67 -6.83
CA LYS A 11 -20.35 4.12 -6.34
C LYS A 11 -19.59 2.90 -5.82
N PHE A 12 -18.38 2.68 -6.31
CA PHE A 12 -17.46 1.70 -5.72
C PHE A 12 -17.33 2.03 -4.24
N PHE A 13 -17.88 1.15 -3.41
CA PHE A 13 -17.79 1.27 -1.99
C PHE A 13 -16.33 1.02 -1.63
N ASP A 14 -15.65 2.08 -1.23
CA ASP A 14 -14.43 1.97 -0.48
C ASP A 14 -14.73 1.12 0.77
N GLN A 15 -14.37 -0.16 0.71
CA GLN A 15 -14.57 -1.09 1.84
C GLN A 15 -13.68 -0.74 3.03
N GLY A 16 -12.79 0.26 2.89
CA GLY A 16 -12.35 1.10 3.99
C GLY A 16 -13.47 1.99 4.56
N LYS A 17 -14.72 1.51 4.65
CA LYS A 17 -15.67 2.05 5.62
C LYS A 17 -14.94 1.92 6.94
N ALA A 18 -14.45 3.05 7.44
CA ALA A 18 -13.42 3.08 8.45
C ALA A 18 -13.76 2.08 9.54
N MET A 19 -12.96 1.03 9.63
CA MET A 19 -12.90 0.39 10.91
C MET A 19 -12.25 1.44 11.78
N THR A 20 -13.06 2.01 12.66
CA THR A 20 -12.59 2.87 13.74
C THR A 20 -12.01 2.01 14.86
N GLN A 21 -12.06 0.69 14.72
CA GLN A 21 -11.71 -0.28 15.75
C GLN A 21 -10.67 -1.28 15.23
N ARG A 22 -9.71 -1.57 16.11
CA ARG A 22 -8.74 -2.64 15.99
C ARG A 22 -9.48 -4.00 16.10
N ALA A 23 -8.96 -5.03 15.45
CA ALA A 23 -9.42 -6.39 15.69
C ALA A 23 -9.03 -6.84 17.10
N GLU A 24 -9.90 -7.58 17.79
CA GLU A 24 -9.62 -8.09 19.14
C GLU A 24 -8.31 -8.92 19.18
N ASN A 25 -8.10 -9.73 18.14
CA ASN A 25 -6.94 -10.61 17.97
C ASN A 25 -5.77 -9.99 17.19
N ALA A 26 -5.83 -8.70 16.81
CA ALA A 26 -4.73 -8.05 16.13
C ALA A 26 -3.51 -7.91 17.08
N PRO A 27 -2.29 -7.67 16.59
CA PRO A 27 -1.14 -7.42 17.46
C PRO A 27 -1.41 -6.22 18.40
N LYS A 28 -0.98 -6.33 19.66
CA LYS A 28 -1.14 -5.25 20.66
C LYS A 28 -0.26 -4.05 20.34
N GLU A 29 0.79 -4.25 19.57
CA GLU A 29 1.68 -3.19 19.11
C GLU A 29 0.92 -2.12 18.31
N LEU A 30 -0.16 -2.49 17.61
CA LEU A 30 -1.02 -1.53 16.93
C LEU A 30 -1.59 -0.46 17.89
N ASP A 31 -1.80 -0.78 19.17
CA ASP A 31 -2.30 0.19 20.16
C ASP A 31 -1.36 1.40 20.29
N LYS A 32 -0.07 1.23 19.99
CA LYS A 32 0.90 2.34 20.01
C LYS A 32 0.66 3.38 18.92
N MET A 33 -0.01 3.03 17.83
CA MET A 33 -0.39 3.95 16.74
C MET A 33 -1.87 4.31 16.73
N ALA A 34 -2.66 3.81 17.70
CA ALA A 34 -4.10 4.10 17.78
C ALA A 34 -4.41 5.60 17.91
N PHE A 35 -3.47 6.41 18.42
CA PHE A 35 -3.62 7.87 18.51
C PHE A 35 -3.75 8.55 17.14
N ALA A 36 -3.22 7.93 16.08
CA ALA A 36 -3.28 8.48 14.73
C ALA A 36 -4.66 8.29 14.08
N VAL A 37 -5.48 7.35 14.55
CA VAL A 37 -6.80 7.04 13.96
C VAL A 37 -7.74 8.24 14.05
N GLY A 38 -8.30 8.63 12.91
CA GLY A 38 -9.20 9.78 12.80
C GLY A 38 -8.95 10.61 11.55
N GLN A 39 -9.60 11.78 11.52
CA GLN A 39 -9.47 12.78 10.46
C GLN A 39 -8.64 13.97 10.95
N TRP A 40 -7.82 14.50 10.06
CA TRP A 40 -6.80 15.48 10.40
C TRP A 40 -6.73 16.59 9.36
N ASP A 41 -6.64 17.82 9.82
CA ASP A 41 -6.08 18.90 9.03
C ASP A 41 -4.55 18.77 9.09
N VAL A 42 -3.87 18.95 7.97
CA VAL A 42 -2.42 18.73 7.86
C VAL A 42 -1.74 19.98 7.35
N THR A 43 -0.73 20.45 8.10
CA THR A 43 0.28 21.37 7.58
C THR A 43 1.45 20.57 7.06
N TYR A 44 1.76 20.70 5.78
CA TYR A 44 2.86 20.01 5.11
C TYR A 44 3.98 21.00 4.81
N SER A 45 5.10 20.87 5.50
CA SER A 45 6.26 21.75 5.37
C SER A 45 7.42 21.03 4.72
N THR A 46 7.98 21.60 3.64
CA THR A 46 9.20 21.10 2.97
C THR A 46 10.41 21.94 3.36
N TYR A 47 11.57 21.31 3.38
CA TYR A 47 12.83 21.93 3.81
C TYR A 47 13.93 21.76 2.77
N LEU A 48 14.71 22.82 2.57
CA LEU A 48 15.95 22.80 1.80
C LEU A 48 17.12 23.05 2.76
N GLY A 49 17.79 21.96 3.17
CA GLY A 49 18.70 22.02 4.31
C GLY A 49 17.91 22.31 5.59
N ASP A 50 18.35 23.32 6.35
CA ASP A 50 17.70 23.72 7.61
C ASP A 50 16.63 24.82 7.41
N SER A 51 16.43 25.29 6.18
CA SER A 51 15.47 26.36 5.88
C SER A 51 14.14 25.80 5.40
N LEU A 52 13.05 26.32 5.94
CA LEU A 52 11.69 26.07 5.45
C LEU A 52 11.58 26.61 4.03
N ALA A 53 11.29 25.73 3.07
CA ALA A 53 11.18 26.06 1.66
C ALA A 53 9.73 26.41 1.27
N HIS A 54 8.77 25.58 1.69
CA HIS A 54 7.36 25.76 1.37
C HIS A 54 6.46 25.16 2.45
N THR A 55 5.24 25.70 2.60
CA THR A 55 4.20 25.13 3.43
C THR A 55 2.90 25.05 2.66
N ALA A 56 2.32 23.86 2.64
CA ALA A 56 1.02 23.55 2.09
C ALA A 56 0.05 23.14 3.21
N VAL A 57 -1.25 23.23 2.93
CA VAL A 57 -2.29 22.69 3.80
C VAL A 57 -3.07 21.62 3.05
N GLY A 58 -3.57 20.64 3.78
CA GLY A 58 -4.46 19.65 3.25
C GLY A 58 -5.05 18.80 4.36
N GLN A 59 -5.40 17.57 4.03
CA GLN A 59 -6.15 16.72 4.93
C GLN A 59 -5.62 15.29 4.90
N ALA A 60 -5.74 14.60 6.04
CA ALA A 60 -5.42 13.19 6.16
C ALA A 60 -6.50 12.42 6.92
N GLU A 61 -6.55 11.14 6.66
CA GLU A 61 -7.39 10.19 7.37
C GLU A 61 -6.61 8.91 7.63
N PHE A 62 -6.62 8.50 8.90
CA PHE A 62 -6.10 7.21 9.33
C PHE A 62 -7.26 6.33 9.75
N THR A 63 -7.36 5.17 9.12
CA THR A 63 -8.35 4.14 9.44
C THR A 63 -7.67 2.84 9.77
N TYR A 64 -8.34 1.99 10.55
CA TYR A 64 -7.96 0.59 10.52
C TYR A 64 -8.41 -0.03 9.19
N MET A 65 -7.57 -0.88 8.65
CA MET A 65 -7.82 -1.66 7.44
C MET A 65 -7.49 -3.13 7.70
N ASN A 66 -7.69 -3.98 6.67
CA ASN A 66 -7.39 -5.40 6.75
C ASN A 66 -7.97 -6.04 8.04
N ARG A 67 -9.26 -5.79 8.26
CA ARG A 67 -10.02 -6.23 9.45
C ARG A 67 -9.45 -5.79 10.79
N GLY A 68 -8.81 -4.64 10.88
CA GLY A 68 -8.29 -4.14 12.15
C GLY A 68 -6.84 -4.51 12.44
N HIS A 69 -6.12 -5.08 11.46
CA HIS A 69 -4.75 -5.58 11.62
C HIS A 69 -3.66 -4.66 11.03
N ALA A 70 -4.07 -3.55 10.41
CA ALA A 70 -3.17 -2.53 9.91
C ALA A 70 -3.87 -1.18 9.88
N PHE A 71 -3.11 -0.12 9.63
CA PHE A 71 -3.61 1.21 9.37
C PHE A 71 -3.48 1.56 7.89
N MET A 72 -4.44 2.30 7.38
CA MET A 72 -4.35 3.00 6.10
C MET A 72 -4.33 4.50 6.37
N GLU A 73 -3.32 5.19 5.87
CA GLU A 73 -3.32 6.65 5.73
C GLU A 73 -3.80 7.01 4.33
N ARG A 74 -4.72 7.95 4.24
CA ARG A 74 -5.04 8.69 3.02
C ARG A 74 -4.69 10.13 3.26
N PHE A 75 -4.00 10.73 2.30
CA PHE A 75 -3.52 12.09 2.44
C PHE A 75 -3.70 12.84 1.13
N GLN A 76 -4.18 14.08 1.22
CA GLN A 76 -4.42 14.97 0.10
C GLN A 76 -3.89 16.36 0.43
N LEU A 77 -3.19 16.96 -0.54
CA LEU A 77 -2.83 18.38 -0.56
C LEU A 77 -3.32 18.98 -1.87
N ASP A 78 -3.82 20.20 -1.81
CA ASP A 78 -4.29 20.93 -2.99
C ASP A 78 -3.14 21.57 -3.77
N ASP A 79 -2.10 22.01 -3.07
CA ASP A 79 -0.97 22.74 -3.66
C ASP A 79 0.33 22.44 -2.90
N LEU A 80 1.17 21.56 -3.46
CA LEU A 80 2.43 21.13 -2.85
C LEU A 80 3.56 22.16 -2.96
N ASP A 81 3.55 22.98 -4.01
CA ASP A 81 4.71 23.77 -4.46
C ASP A 81 4.39 25.26 -4.69
N GLY A 82 3.15 25.70 -4.42
CA GLY A 82 2.70 27.07 -4.59
C GLY A 82 2.22 27.41 -6.00
N ILE A 83 2.21 26.44 -6.93
CA ILE A 83 1.70 26.61 -8.30
C ILE A 83 0.49 25.70 -8.60
N GLY A 84 -0.10 25.12 -7.56
CA GLY A 84 -1.31 24.33 -7.64
C GLY A 84 -1.07 22.88 -8.01
N THR A 85 0.10 22.31 -7.71
CA THR A 85 0.37 20.88 -7.93
C THR A 85 -0.30 20.06 -6.82
N PRO A 86 -1.39 19.31 -7.08
CA PRO A 86 -2.02 18.50 -6.05
C PRO A 86 -1.16 17.28 -5.73
N LEU A 87 -1.15 16.87 -4.47
CA LEU A 87 -0.51 15.64 -4.02
C LEU A 87 -1.57 14.74 -3.38
N SER A 88 -1.58 13.46 -3.76
CA SER A 88 -2.32 12.43 -3.06
C SER A 88 -1.39 11.29 -2.70
N THR A 89 -1.42 10.85 -1.44
CA THR A 89 -0.71 9.65 -1.01
C THR A 89 -1.64 8.67 -0.32
N MET A 90 -1.24 7.40 -0.36
CA MET A 90 -1.89 6.33 0.38
C MET A 90 -0.81 5.46 0.97
N ALA A 91 -0.90 5.23 2.28
CA ALA A 91 0.09 4.44 2.98
C ALA A 91 -0.55 3.30 3.77
N PHE A 92 0.16 2.17 3.82
CA PHE A 92 -0.14 1.06 4.70
C PHE A 92 0.89 1.04 5.81
N LEU A 93 0.43 1.12 7.05
CA LEU A 93 1.26 0.98 8.24
C LEU A 93 0.83 -0.27 9.01
N THR A 94 1.77 -1.18 9.26
CA THR A 94 1.48 -2.46 9.89
C THR A 94 2.60 -2.90 10.80
N TYR A 95 2.29 -3.79 11.73
CA TYR A 95 3.26 -4.48 12.55
C TYR A 95 3.23 -5.98 12.22
N SER A 96 4.40 -6.52 11.88
CA SER A 96 4.58 -7.94 11.59
C SER A 96 5.03 -8.67 12.87
N PRO A 97 4.19 -9.55 13.46
CA PRO A 97 4.60 -10.32 14.63
C PRO A 97 5.72 -11.31 14.33
N SER A 98 5.78 -11.81 13.09
CA SER A 98 6.80 -12.79 12.66
C SER A 98 8.19 -12.18 12.59
N PHE A 99 8.29 -10.90 12.23
CA PHE A 99 9.56 -10.18 12.16
C PHE A 99 9.77 -9.22 13.34
N GLN A 100 8.77 -9.06 14.21
CA GLN A 100 8.75 -8.12 15.33
C GLN A 100 9.14 -6.71 14.90
N THR A 101 8.61 -6.25 13.77
CA THR A 101 8.98 -4.96 13.16
C THR A 101 7.76 -4.28 12.56
N TRP A 102 7.80 -2.95 12.52
CA TRP A 102 6.85 -2.14 11.79
C TRP A 102 7.25 -1.99 10.33
N GLY A 103 6.27 -1.99 9.45
CA GLY A 103 6.42 -1.67 8.04
C GLY A 103 5.50 -0.53 7.64
N LEU A 104 6.03 0.45 6.93
CA LEU A 104 5.29 1.51 6.25
C LEU A 104 5.55 1.41 4.76
N GLY A 105 4.50 1.29 3.96
CA GLY A 105 4.60 1.42 2.51
C GLY A 105 3.70 2.56 2.04
N GLU A 106 4.26 3.58 1.38
CA GLU A 106 3.55 4.77 0.91
C GLU A 106 3.64 4.85 -0.62
N ALA A 107 2.49 4.95 -1.29
CA ALA A 107 2.36 5.29 -2.70
C ALA A 107 2.06 6.78 -2.85
N ASN A 108 2.70 7.41 -3.84
CA ASN A 108 2.65 8.86 -4.05
C ASN A 108 2.26 9.19 -5.50
N SER A 109 1.22 10.01 -5.70
CA SER A 109 0.72 10.37 -7.04
C SER A 109 1.69 11.22 -7.85
N LEU A 110 2.55 12.01 -7.19
CA LEU A 110 3.47 12.92 -7.86
C LEU A 110 4.71 12.21 -8.38
N SER A 111 5.36 11.41 -7.53
CA SER A 111 6.55 10.64 -7.93
C SER A 111 6.20 9.33 -8.64
N GLU A 112 4.93 8.91 -8.54
CA GLU A 112 4.41 7.65 -9.04
C GLU A 112 5.20 6.43 -8.60
N SER A 113 5.63 6.47 -7.35
CA SER A 113 6.47 5.44 -6.78
C SER A 113 5.91 4.97 -5.46
N ILE A 114 6.33 3.77 -5.06
CA ILE A 114 6.11 3.26 -3.72
C ILE A 114 7.42 3.32 -2.95
N SER A 115 7.37 3.85 -1.74
CA SER A 115 8.47 3.77 -0.78
C SER A 115 8.10 2.80 0.33
N VAL A 116 9.04 1.94 0.73
CA VAL A 116 8.85 1.00 1.84
C VAL A 116 9.92 1.23 2.89
N LEU A 117 9.50 1.48 4.13
CA LEU A 117 10.32 1.69 5.30
C LEU A 117 9.99 0.64 6.36
N ASN A 118 10.98 0.21 7.12
CA ASN A 118 10.79 -0.69 8.26
C ASN A 118 11.48 -0.14 9.50
N GLY A 119 11.01 -0.52 10.69
CA GLY A 119 11.66 -0.12 11.93
C GLY A 119 10.79 -0.39 13.14
N ASP A 120 10.99 0.37 14.21
CA ASP A 120 10.49 0.02 15.53
C ASP A 120 10.11 1.25 16.35
N PHE A 121 9.43 1.02 17.47
CA PHE A 121 9.19 2.05 18.46
C PHE A 121 10.42 2.23 19.36
N ASP A 122 10.91 3.47 19.45
CA ASP A 122 11.89 3.92 20.44
C ASP A 122 11.16 4.75 21.50
N GLY A 123 10.50 4.06 22.44
CA GLY A 123 9.64 4.68 23.45
C GLY A 123 8.36 5.27 22.85
N GLU A 124 8.32 6.60 22.70
CA GLU A 124 7.15 7.34 22.22
C GLU A 124 7.13 7.55 20.69
N HIS A 125 8.22 7.23 20.00
CA HIS A 125 8.38 7.49 18.58
C HIS A 125 8.46 6.20 17.78
N LEU A 126 7.62 6.06 16.76
CA LEU A 126 7.82 5.06 15.74
C LEU A 126 8.90 5.58 14.78
N ARG A 127 10.04 4.90 14.66
CA ARG A 127 11.12 5.23 13.72
C ARG A 127 11.21 4.17 12.65
N LEU A 128 11.06 4.59 11.40
CA LEU A 128 11.05 3.73 10.21
C LEU A 128 12.17 4.16 9.28
N GLN A 129 12.90 3.23 8.70
CA GLN A 129 14.06 3.51 7.85
C GLN A 129 14.07 2.65 6.59
N THR A 130 14.71 3.16 5.56
CA THR A 130 15.06 2.39 4.36
C THR A 130 16.31 2.96 3.71
N VAL A 131 16.82 2.24 2.73
CA VAL A 131 17.94 2.68 1.90
C VAL A 131 17.48 2.71 0.46
N ALA A 132 17.64 3.86 -0.18
CA ALA A 132 17.24 4.08 -1.57
C ALA A 132 18.41 4.61 -2.40
N ARG A 133 18.44 4.28 -3.68
CA ARG A 133 19.27 4.99 -4.66
C ARG A 133 18.44 6.11 -5.26
N ILE A 134 18.76 7.36 -4.94
CA ILE A 134 18.09 8.54 -5.49
C ILE A 134 18.94 9.10 -6.63
N GLY A 135 18.31 9.40 -7.77
CA GLY A 135 18.96 10.08 -8.91
C GLY A 135 19.97 9.24 -9.70
N GLY A 136 19.86 7.90 -9.69
CA GLY A 136 20.75 7.01 -10.47
C GLY A 136 22.20 6.96 -9.99
N GLY A 137 22.54 7.62 -8.87
CA GLY A 137 23.88 7.65 -8.31
C GLY A 137 24.30 6.33 -7.65
N MET A 138 25.62 6.16 -7.50
CA MET A 138 26.18 5.01 -6.76
C MET A 138 25.99 5.12 -5.24
N LYS A 139 25.81 6.34 -4.71
CA LYS A 139 25.64 6.57 -3.27
C LYS A 139 24.25 6.14 -2.80
N LEU A 140 24.23 5.40 -1.71
CA LEU A 140 23.01 5.07 -0.98
C LEU A 140 22.53 6.32 -0.25
N THR A 141 21.23 6.58 -0.31
CA THR A 141 20.57 7.60 0.51
C THR A 141 19.74 6.87 1.55
N TYR A 142 19.98 7.18 2.81
CA TYR A 142 19.23 6.63 3.93
C TYR A 142 18.04 7.53 4.19
N LEU A 143 16.86 6.93 4.31
CA LEU A 143 15.61 7.63 4.54
C LEU A 143 15.10 7.21 5.90
N ARG A 144 14.56 8.16 6.67
CA ARG A 144 13.90 7.89 7.94
C ARG A 144 12.58 8.65 8.01
N GLY A 145 11.51 7.95 8.38
CA GLY A 145 10.24 8.55 8.82
C GLY A 145 10.07 8.37 10.32
N SER A 146 9.50 9.35 11.01
CA SER A 146 9.10 9.17 12.41
C SER A 146 7.75 9.78 12.73
N TYR A 147 6.90 9.02 13.41
CA TYR A 147 5.67 9.54 14.01
C TYR A 147 5.94 9.96 15.45
N GLN A 148 5.55 11.18 15.80
CA GLN A 148 5.76 11.78 17.12
C GLN A 148 4.45 12.31 17.67
N LYS A 149 3.86 11.60 18.65
CA LYS A 149 2.64 12.04 19.33
C LYS A 149 2.96 13.27 20.18
N LYS A 150 2.18 14.35 20.02
CA LYS A 150 2.29 15.56 20.85
C LYS A 150 1.17 15.63 21.88
N SER A 151 -0.04 15.23 21.49
CA SER A 151 -1.23 15.14 22.33
C SER A 151 -2.23 14.15 21.71
N ASP A 152 -3.42 14.01 22.29
CA ASP A 152 -4.51 13.20 21.69
C ASP A 152 -5.14 13.86 20.46
N SER A 153 -4.83 15.13 20.20
CA SER A 153 -5.35 15.92 19.09
C SER A 153 -4.26 16.43 18.14
N GLN A 154 -3.00 16.03 18.35
CA GLN A 154 -1.88 16.48 17.53
C GLN A 154 -0.73 15.47 17.50
N PHE A 155 -0.17 15.25 16.32
CA PHE A 155 1.09 14.54 16.13
C PHE A 155 1.82 15.06 14.89
N ASP A 156 3.10 14.74 14.76
CA ASP A 156 3.87 15.01 13.55
C ASP A 156 4.33 13.70 12.90
N PHE A 157 4.43 13.70 11.58
CA PHE A 157 5.30 12.80 10.83
C PHE A 157 6.49 13.60 10.28
N ILE A 158 7.70 13.18 10.62
CA ILE A 158 8.95 13.84 10.20
C ILE A 158 9.69 12.89 9.26
N PHE A 159 10.00 13.37 8.06
CA PHE A 159 10.80 12.65 7.07
C PHE A 159 12.17 13.30 6.90
N GLU A 160 13.20 12.49 7.02
CA GLU A 160 14.60 12.91 7.02
C GLU A 160 15.42 12.05 6.05
N VAL A 161 16.49 12.64 5.54
CA VAL A 161 17.44 11.98 4.65
C VAL A 161 18.86 12.09 5.19
N SER A 162 19.65 11.06 4.98
CA SER A 162 21.09 11.05 5.24
C SER A 162 21.84 10.62 3.98
N LYS A 163 22.91 11.36 3.67
CA LYS A 163 23.81 11.13 2.52
C LYS A 163 25.21 10.66 2.94
N ASP A 164 25.39 10.43 4.23
CA ASP A 164 26.64 10.09 4.92
C ASP A 164 26.45 8.86 5.82
N ASP A 165 25.75 7.85 5.29
CA ASP A 165 25.54 6.55 5.95
C ASP A 165 24.90 6.63 7.34
N GLY A 166 24.01 7.60 7.55
CA GLY A 166 23.25 7.80 8.79
C GLY A 166 23.96 8.66 9.83
N LEU A 167 25.13 9.23 9.53
CA LEU A 167 25.88 10.08 10.46
C LEU A 167 25.19 11.42 10.71
N SER A 168 24.60 12.03 9.69
CA SER A 168 23.80 13.25 9.80
C SER A 168 22.45 13.11 9.09
N TRP A 169 21.41 13.69 9.69
CA TRP A 169 20.04 13.63 9.21
C TRP A 169 19.54 15.03 8.92
N GLN A 170 19.07 15.25 7.69
CA GLN A 170 18.48 16.49 7.26
C GLN A 170 16.98 16.31 7.10
N LYS A 171 16.19 17.20 7.72
CA LYS A 171 14.74 17.23 7.52
C LYS A 171 14.46 17.55 6.06
N GLN A 172 13.49 16.86 5.49
CA GLN A 172 12.97 17.16 4.15
C GLN A 172 11.50 17.53 4.22
N ILE A 173 10.72 16.82 5.05
CA ILE A 173 9.29 17.03 5.18
C ILE A 173 8.89 16.95 6.66
N ILE A 174 7.99 17.83 7.07
CA ILE A 174 7.19 17.66 8.29
C ILE A 174 5.71 17.71 7.89
N LYS A 175 4.96 16.67 8.23
CA LYS A 175 3.49 16.66 8.19
C LYS A 175 3.01 16.86 9.63
N SER A 176 2.44 18.01 9.95
CA SER A 176 1.85 18.30 11.27
C SER A 176 0.34 18.10 11.22
N TYR A 177 -0.16 17.14 11.97
CA TYR A 177 -1.56 16.72 11.97
C TYR A 177 -2.28 17.35 13.16
N ARG A 178 -3.40 18.02 12.89
CA ARG A 178 -4.32 18.54 13.91
C ARG A 178 -5.67 17.87 13.75
N LYS A 179 -6.17 17.28 14.83
CA LYS A 179 -7.41 16.50 14.79
C LYS A 179 -8.57 17.41 14.39
N ARG A 180 -9.33 16.95 13.39
CA ARG A 180 -10.54 17.62 12.92
C ARG A 180 -11.74 17.08 13.70
N ASN A 181 -12.72 17.94 13.99
CA ASN A 181 -14.02 17.45 14.43
C ASN A 181 -14.61 16.62 13.29
N PRO A 182 -15.01 15.35 13.51
CA PRO A 182 -15.51 14.51 12.44
C PRO A 182 -16.71 15.21 11.79
N GLN A 183 -16.53 15.69 10.56
CA GLN A 183 -17.68 16.00 9.72
C GLN A 183 -18.16 14.68 9.14
N SER A 184 -19.45 14.58 8.81
CA SER A 184 -20.11 13.31 8.48
C SER A 184 -19.52 12.58 7.26
N ASP A 185 -18.65 13.25 6.51
CA ASP A 185 -18.05 12.70 5.31
C ASP A 185 -16.56 12.39 5.58
N PHE A 186 -16.20 11.13 5.33
CA PHE A 186 -14.81 10.69 5.13
C PHE A 186 -14.11 11.59 4.11
N LEU A 187 -12.78 11.62 4.09
CA LEU A 187 -12.08 12.33 3.01
C LEU A 187 -12.68 11.92 1.68
N ALA A 188 -13.31 12.89 1.01
CA ALA A 188 -14.01 12.61 -0.22
C ALA A 188 -13.00 11.97 -1.16
N PRO A 189 -13.36 10.85 -1.83
CA PRO A 189 -12.55 10.38 -2.93
C PRO A 189 -12.36 11.57 -3.85
N SER A 190 -11.12 11.83 -4.23
CA SER A 190 -10.83 12.92 -5.15
C SER A 190 -11.63 12.74 -6.45
N SER A 191 -11.81 13.80 -7.22
CA SER A 191 -12.58 13.77 -8.47
C SER A 191 -12.09 12.70 -9.47
N GLY A 192 -10.82 12.29 -9.38
CA GLY A 192 -10.23 11.21 -10.18
C GLY A 192 -10.42 9.79 -9.62
N PHE A 193 -11.04 9.60 -8.45
CA PHE A 193 -11.28 8.26 -7.94
C PHE A 193 -12.20 7.46 -8.88
N GLY A 194 -11.85 6.20 -9.11
CA GLY A 194 -12.58 5.34 -10.05
C GLY A 194 -12.23 5.54 -11.53
N ASN A 195 -11.43 6.56 -11.88
CA ASN A 195 -11.02 6.83 -13.26
C ASN A 195 -9.49 6.92 -13.38
N PRO A 196 -8.89 6.48 -14.50
CA PRO A 196 -7.47 6.73 -14.77
C PRO A 196 -7.19 8.23 -14.89
N ALA A 197 -5.99 8.67 -14.50
CA ALA A 197 -5.58 10.05 -14.78
C ALA A 197 -5.49 10.27 -16.31
N PRO A 198 -5.94 11.44 -16.83
CA PRO A 198 -6.12 11.66 -18.26
C PRO A 198 -4.83 11.62 -19.09
N HIS A 199 -3.66 11.72 -18.44
CA HIS A 199 -2.35 11.76 -19.08
C HIS A 199 -1.48 10.53 -18.76
N LEU A 200 -2.10 9.45 -18.26
CA LEU A 200 -1.37 8.20 -18.05
C LEU A 200 -0.85 7.64 -19.38
N PRO A 201 0.41 7.15 -19.41
CA PRO A 201 0.93 6.45 -20.59
C PRO A 201 0.22 5.10 -20.75
N GLU A 202 0.23 4.54 -21.96
CA GLU A 202 -0.39 3.23 -22.26
C GLU A 202 0.11 2.12 -21.32
N GLN A 203 1.39 2.15 -20.95
CA GLN A 203 1.98 1.16 -20.03
C GLN A 203 1.35 1.20 -18.63
N ALA A 204 0.85 2.37 -18.19
CA ALA A 204 0.14 2.52 -16.93
C ALA A 204 -1.30 2.01 -16.98
N ARG A 205 -1.80 1.61 -18.16
CA ARG A 205 -3.12 1.01 -18.37
C ARG A 205 -3.08 -0.52 -18.52
N GLN A 206 -1.90 -1.14 -18.41
CA GLN A 206 -1.73 -2.58 -18.55
C GLN A 206 -2.56 -3.39 -17.54
N PHE A 207 -2.88 -2.82 -16.37
CA PHE A 207 -3.70 -3.45 -15.33
C PHE A 207 -5.19 -3.03 -15.38
N ASP A 208 -5.67 -2.37 -16.44
CA ASP A 208 -7.08 -1.95 -16.55
C ASP A 208 -8.07 -3.11 -16.42
N PHE A 209 -7.65 -4.31 -16.83
CA PHE A 209 -8.45 -5.52 -16.69
C PHE A 209 -8.76 -5.89 -15.21
N LEU A 210 -8.00 -5.36 -14.24
CA LEU A 210 -8.28 -5.55 -12.81
C LEU A 210 -9.46 -4.70 -12.32
N ILE A 211 -9.79 -3.60 -13.01
CA ILE A 211 -10.79 -2.63 -12.54
C ILE A 211 -12.17 -3.28 -12.60
N GLY A 212 -12.87 -3.33 -11.47
CA GLY A 212 -14.15 -4.01 -11.35
C GLY A 212 -14.35 -4.77 -10.04
N VAL A 213 -15.46 -5.49 -9.98
CA VAL A 213 -15.76 -6.46 -8.94
C VAL A 213 -15.76 -7.84 -9.57
N PHE A 214 -15.08 -8.79 -8.94
CA PHE A 214 -14.88 -10.14 -9.45
C PHE A 214 -15.23 -11.17 -8.39
N ASP A 215 -15.86 -12.26 -8.81
CA ASP A 215 -15.77 -13.54 -8.11
C ASP A 215 -14.50 -14.24 -8.56
N ALA A 216 -13.86 -14.97 -7.65
CA ALA A 216 -12.60 -15.61 -7.94
C ALA A 216 -12.48 -16.98 -7.28
N THR A 217 -11.81 -17.89 -7.98
CA THR A 217 -11.46 -19.22 -7.47
C THR A 217 -9.96 -19.27 -7.26
N GLN A 218 -9.54 -19.65 -6.06
CA GLN A 218 -8.14 -19.80 -5.73
C GLN A 218 -7.77 -21.26 -5.59
N GLU A 219 -6.58 -21.63 -6.07
CA GLU A 219 -5.96 -22.94 -5.88
C GLU A 219 -4.55 -22.73 -5.31
N LEU A 220 -4.30 -23.17 -4.09
CA LEU A 220 -3.04 -23.01 -3.36
C LEU A 220 -2.40 -24.37 -3.11
N THR A 221 -1.11 -24.49 -3.42
CA THR A 221 -0.28 -25.66 -3.06
C THR A 221 0.44 -25.38 -1.74
N LEU A 222 0.12 -26.17 -0.72
CA LEU A 222 0.69 -26.07 0.63
C LEU A 222 2.13 -26.64 0.68
N PRO A 223 2.93 -26.32 1.71
CA PRO A 223 4.30 -26.82 1.84
C PRO A 223 4.44 -28.36 1.86
N ASN A 224 3.38 -29.08 2.25
CA ASN A 224 3.32 -30.54 2.23
C ASN A 224 2.90 -31.12 0.87
N GLY A 225 2.73 -30.29 -0.16
CA GLY A 225 2.28 -30.67 -1.50
C GLY A 225 0.77 -30.80 -1.66
N GLN A 226 -0.02 -30.68 -0.58
CA GLN A 226 -1.47 -30.72 -0.66
C GLN A 226 -2.01 -29.48 -1.38
N GLN A 227 -2.98 -29.68 -2.27
CA GLN A 227 -3.71 -28.58 -2.89
C GLN A 227 -4.99 -28.26 -2.11
N THR A 228 -5.27 -26.97 -1.95
CA THR A 228 -6.55 -26.48 -1.43
C THR A 228 -7.17 -25.52 -2.43
N ARG A 229 -8.49 -25.57 -2.54
CA ARG A 229 -9.28 -24.72 -3.43
C ARG A 229 -10.37 -24.03 -2.64
N PHE A 230 -10.50 -22.72 -2.82
CA PHE A 230 -11.48 -21.93 -2.08
C PHE A 230 -11.95 -20.70 -2.87
N PRO A 231 -13.19 -20.24 -2.65
CA PRO A 231 -13.72 -19.05 -3.31
C PRO A 231 -13.17 -17.77 -2.67
N SER A 232 -13.21 -16.70 -3.46
CA SER A 232 -12.81 -15.36 -3.05
C SER A 232 -13.55 -14.31 -3.86
N THR A 233 -13.49 -13.06 -3.41
CA THR A 233 -13.96 -11.90 -4.20
C THR A 233 -12.85 -10.88 -4.30
N SER A 234 -12.82 -10.15 -5.42
CA SER A 234 -11.88 -9.05 -5.61
C SER A 234 -12.58 -7.79 -6.06
N THR A 235 -12.02 -6.65 -5.67
CA THR A 235 -12.51 -5.32 -6.00
C THR A 235 -11.30 -4.46 -6.26
N ALA A 236 -11.18 -3.89 -7.46
CA ALA A 236 -10.14 -2.93 -7.76
C ALA A 236 -10.71 -1.67 -8.40
N THR A 237 -10.14 -0.54 -8.00
CA THR A 237 -10.53 0.80 -8.48
C THR A 237 -9.29 1.67 -8.61
N TYR A 238 -9.39 2.66 -9.50
CA TYR A 238 -8.43 3.75 -9.53
C TYR A 238 -8.49 4.57 -8.24
N ALA A 239 -7.31 4.90 -7.72
CA ALA A 239 -7.04 5.69 -6.52
C ALA A 239 -5.93 6.71 -6.82
N LEU A 240 -5.62 7.58 -5.85
CA LEU A 240 -4.57 8.61 -5.97
C LEU A 240 -4.72 9.48 -7.22
N ASN A 241 -5.92 10.07 -7.41
CA ASN A 241 -6.26 10.88 -8.59
C ASN A 241 -6.11 10.12 -9.92
N GLY A 242 -6.30 8.80 -9.89
CA GLY A 242 -6.18 7.95 -11.06
C GLY A 242 -4.76 7.51 -11.39
N HIS A 243 -3.76 7.79 -10.55
CA HIS A 243 -2.37 7.35 -10.75
C HIS A 243 -2.09 5.94 -10.21
N ALA A 244 -2.94 5.42 -9.32
CA ALA A 244 -2.76 4.10 -8.74
C ALA A 244 -4.03 3.24 -8.84
N ILE A 245 -3.87 1.93 -8.69
CA ILE A 245 -4.95 0.97 -8.53
C ILE A 245 -4.91 0.47 -7.08
N LEU A 246 -6.03 0.59 -6.38
CA LEU A 246 -6.25 -0.03 -5.07
C LEU A 246 -7.10 -1.27 -5.27
N GLU A 247 -6.57 -2.43 -4.88
CA GLU A 247 -7.26 -3.71 -4.95
C GLU A 247 -7.43 -4.34 -3.56
N TYR A 248 -8.59 -4.95 -3.35
CA TYR A 248 -8.90 -5.78 -2.20
C TYR A 248 -9.27 -7.19 -2.65
N ASN A 249 -8.55 -8.20 -2.18
CA ASN A 249 -8.91 -9.61 -2.34
C ASN A 249 -9.41 -10.17 -1.02
N TRP A 250 -10.61 -10.74 -1.00
CA TRP A 250 -11.27 -11.28 0.17
C TRP A 250 -11.47 -12.77 0.02
N TYR A 251 -11.00 -13.53 1.00
CA TYR A 251 -11.13 -14.98 0.95
C TYR A 251 -11.13 -15.58 2.33
N ASP A 252 -11.93 -16.63 2.50
CA ASP A 252 -12.12 -17.33 3.76
C ASP A 252 -11.50 -18.72 3.62
N VAL A 253 -10.17 -18.82 3.81
CA VAL A 253 -9.45 -20.11 3.75
C VAL A 253 -9.81 -20.99 4.94
N ASP A 254 -10.20 -20.38 6.06
CA ASP A 254 -10.51 -21.02 7.32
C ASP A 254 -11.39 -20.09 8.15
N ARG A 255 -12.65 -20.48 8.39
CA ARG A 255 -13.64 -19.73 9.18
C ARG A 255 -13.23 -19.49 10.63
N SER A 256 -12.22 -20.21 11.13
CA SER A 256 -11.66 -20.04 12.47
C SER A 256 -10.46 -19.08 12.50
N LEU A 257 -9.88 -18.77 11.33
CA LEU A 257 -8.93 -17.69 11.15
C LEU A 257 -9.71 -16.44 10.71
N PRO A 258 -9.27 -15.22 11.09
CA PRO A 258 -9.89 -14.02 10.54
C PRO A 258 -9.81 -14.08 9.01
N ASP A 259 -10.94 -13.92 8.29
CA ASP A 259 -10.93 -14.09 6.84
C ASP A 259 -9.81 -13.23 6.22
N ALA A 260 -9.06 -13.85 5.32
CA ALA A 260 -7.86 -13.27 4.77
C ALA A 260 -8.26 -12.18 3.75
N ALA A 261 -7.93 -10.93 4.06
CA ALA A 261 -8.04 -9.82 3.14
C ALA A 261 -6.64 -9.37 2.70
N THR A 262 -6.33 -9.41 1.42
CA THR A 262 -5.09 -8.80 0.91
C THR A 262 -5.45 -7.46 0.30
N SER A 263 -4.82 -6.39 0.80
CA SER A 263 -4.94 -5.06 0.20
C SER A 263 -3.69 -4.77 -0.63
N ILE A 264 -3.87 -4.25 -1.84
CA ILE A 264 -2.78 -4.07 -2.79
C ILE A 264 -2.88 -2.66 -3.36
N ILE A 265 -1.78 -1.90 -3.31
CA ILE A 265 -1.63 -0.68 -4.10
C ILE A 265 -0.70 -0.98 -5.26
N ARG A 266 -1.11 -0.62 -6.48
CA ARG A 266 -0.25 -0.69 -7.67
C ARG A 266 -0.12 0.67 -8.30
N ILE A 267 1.09 1.04 -8.70
CA ILE A 267 1.38 2.29 -9.38
C ILE A 267 2.37 2.06 -10.50
N TYR A 268 2.19 2.72 -11.64
CA TYR A 268 3.17 2.67 -12.71
C TYR A 268 4.20 3.77 -12.51
N ASN A 269 5.42 3.39 -12.15
CA ASN A 269 6.52 4.31 -12.00
C ASN A 269 7.06 4.72 -13.37
N ARG A 270 6.65 5.90 -13.85
CA ARG A 270 7.07 6.44 -15.15
C ARG A 270 8.59 6.60 -15.26
N ALA A 271 9.25 7.06 -14.21
CA ALA A 271 10.70 7.26 -14.20
C ALA A 271 11.47 5.94 -14.37
N MET A 272 10.99 4.87 -13.73
CA MET A 272 11.59 3.54 -13.78
C MET A 272 10.99 2.63 -14.87
N ARG A 273 9.95 3.10 -15.58
CA ARG A 273 9.21 2.41 -16.65
C ARG A 273 8.74 1.01 -16.24
N ARG A 274 8.20 0.89 -15.03
CA ARG A 274 7.79 -0.39 -14.43
C ARG A 274 6.60 -0.20 -13.49
N TRP A 275 5.84 -1.27 -13.30
CA TRP A 275 4.86 -1.36 -12.23
C TRP A 275 5.53 -1.59 -10.90
N GLU A 276 5.00 -0.97 -9.87
CA GLU A 276 5.34 -1.15 -8.48
C GLU A 276 4.07 -1.55 -7.73
N SER A 277 4.14 -2.61 -6.93
CA SER A 277 2.99 -3.17 -6.22
C SER A 277 3.33 -3.43 -4.77
N LEU A 278 2.56 -2.84 -3.86
CA LEU A 278 2.67 -3.06 -2.42
C LEU A 278 1.50 -3.92 -1.95
N TYR A 279 1.81 -5.11 -1.48
CA TYR A 279 0.84 -6.03 -0.92
C TYR A 279 0.91 -5.94 0.60
N LEU A 280 -0.21 -5.65 1.24
CA LEU A 280 -0.43 -5.91 2.65
C LEU A 280 -1.08 -7.30 2.78
N ALA A 281 -0.25 -8.29 3.08
CA ALA A 281 -0.71 -9.67 3.23
C ALA A 281 -1.27 -9.89 4.64
N ASN A 282 -2.51 -10.40 4.75
CA ASN A 282 -3.12 -10.64 6.06
C ASN A 282 -2.35 -11.68 6.88
N ARG A 283 -1.86 -12.74 6.23
CA ARG A 283 -1.07 -13.78 6.90
C ARG A 283 0.31 -13.22 7.26
N GLY A 284 0.43 -12.80 8.51
CA GLY A 284 1.66 -12.28 9.10
C GLY A 284 1.80 -10.76 9.07
N ASN A 285 0.78 -10.02 8.60
CA ASN A 285 0.81 -8.56 8.54
C ASN A 285 2.08 -8.01 7.88
N ASN A 286 2.42 -8.59 6.73
CA ASN A 286 3.66 -8.29 6.04
C ASN A 286 3.40 -7.38 4.84
N LEU A 287 4.29 -6.40 4.66
CA LEU A 287 4.39 -5.65 3.41
C LEU A 287 5.30 -6.42 2.45
N LEU A 288 4.78 -6.73 1.27
CA LEU A 288 5.57 -7.31 0.18
C LEU A 288 5.60 -6.32 -0.98
N TYR A 289 6.81 -6.01 -1.45
CA TYR A 289 7.04 -5.00 -2.47
C TYR A 289 7.53 -5.64 -3.76
N PHE A 290 6.73 -5.51 -4.80
CA PHE A 290 6.98 -6.12 -6.10
C PHE A 290 7.18 -5.06 -7.18
N GLY A 291 7.91 -5.50 -8.21
CA GLY A 291 8.30 -4.74 -9.36
C GLY A 291 8.12 -5.52 -10.62
N GLY A 292 7.48 -4.94 -11.63
CA GLY A 292 7.22 -5.71 -12.82
C GLY A 292 7.05 -4.91 -14.09
N ARG A 293 7.05 -5.67 -15.18
CA ARG A 293 6.89 -5.16 -16.54
C ARG A 293 6.28 -6.26 -17.40
N GLN A 294 5.85 -5.85 -18.58
CA GLN A 294 5.47 -6.79 -19.62
C GLN A 294 6.69 -7.64 -20.03
N GLU A 295 6.55 -8.96 -19.96
CA GLU A 295 7.50 -9.96 -20.43
C GLU A 295 6.76 -10.84 -21.46
N GLY A 296 6.96 -10.54 -22.75
CA GLY A 296 6.18 -11.18 -23.82
C GLY A 296 4.69 -10.79 -23.74
N ASN A 297 3.81 -11.79 -23.70
CA ASN A 297 2.36 -11.61 -23.56
C ASN A 297 1.87 -11.58 -22.10
N GLN A 298 2.78 -11.59 -21.13
CA GLN A 298 2.46 -11.64 -19.71
C GLN A 298 2.97 -10.41 -18.98
N LEU A 299 2.28 -10.02 -17.91
CA LEU A 299 2.78 -9.02 -16.98
C LEU A 299 3.35 -9.76 -15.76
N VAL A 300 4.65 -9.60 -15.53
CA VAL A 300 5.37 -10.35 -14.50
C VAL A 300 5.86 -9.38 -13.43
N LEU A 301 5.45 -9.62 -12.19
CA LEU A 301 5.91 -8.90 -11.01
C LEU A 301 6.90 -9.76 -10.22
N HIS A 302 8.11 -9.25 -10.03
CA HIS A 302 9.17 -9.87 -9.23
C HIS A 302 9.31 -9.15 -7.88
N LEU A 303 9.64 -9.88 -6.83
CA LEU A 303 9.89 -9.25 -5.52
C LEU A 303 11.14 -8.34 -5.59
N PHE A 304 11.05 -7.08 -5.14
CA PHE A 304 12.14 -6.09 -5.26
C PHE A 304 13.34 -6.29 -4.32
N SER A 305 13.41 -7.42 -3.62
CA SER A 305 14.17 -7.66 -2.38
C SER A 305 13.35 -7.28 -1.15
N SER A 306 12.88 -8.29 -0.43
CA SER A 306 12.58 -8.14 0.99
C SER A 306 13.91 -8.00 1.72
N ASN A 307 13.97 -7.19 2.78
CA ASN A 307 15.06 -7.28 3.77
C ASN A 307 15.02 -8.61 4.55
N THR A 308 14.45 -9.66 3.97
CA THR A 308 14.38 -11.00 4.53
C THR A 308 15.26 -11.89 3.68
N LEU A 309 16.18 -12.57 4.36
CA LEU A 309 17.07 -13.63 3.90
C LEU A 309 16.31 -14.86 3.38
N ALA A 310 15.25 -14.67 2.58
CA ALA A 310 14.44 -15.76 2.08
C ALA A 310 15.12 -16.38 0.85
N PRO A 311 15.46 -17.69 0.86
CA PRO A 311 16.03 -18.39 -0.31
C PRO A 311 15.00 -18.58 -1.44
N ARG A 312 13.87 -17.87 -1.39
CA ARG A 312 12.71 -18.07 -2.25
C ARG A 312 12.51 -16.84 -3.12
N ILE A 313 12.68 -17.02 -4.43
CA ILE A 313 12.27 -16.01 -5.41
C ILE A 313 10.82 -16.27 -5.72
N SER A 314 9.95 -15.29 -5.46
CA SER A 314 8.54 -15.37 -5.82
C SER A 314 8.21 -14.34 -6.89
N ARG A 315 7.42 -14.74 -7.89
CA ARG A 315 6.89 -13.85 -8.92
C ARG A 315 5.40 -14.08 -9.12
N PHE A 316 4.68 -13.02 -9.45
CA PHE A 316 3.29 -13.09 -9.90
C PHE A 316 3.23 -12.89 -11.41
N VAL A 317 2.56 -13.79 -12.10
CA VAL A 317 2.39 -13.76 -13.56
C VAL A 317 0.92 -13.55 -13.85
N PHE A 318 0.59 -12.43 -14.49
CA PHE A 318 -0.78 -12.08 -14.85
C PHE A 318 -1.03 -12.37 -16.33
N HIS A 319 -2.24 -12.84 -16.61
CA HIS A 319 -2.75 -13.01 -17.97
C HIS A 319 -4.23 -12.62 -18.03
N SER A 320 -4.59 -11.81 -19.02
CA SER A 320 -6.00 -11.63 -19.38
C SER A 320 -6.47 -12.86 -20.14
N ALA A 321 -7.66 -13.36 -19.79
CA ALA A 321 -8.30 -14.47 -20.49
C ALA A 321 -9.39 -13.96 -21.46
N ALA A 322 -10.12 -12.90 -21.08
CA ALA A 322 -11.10 -12.17 -21.87
C ALA A 322 -11.40 -10.79 -21.25
N ASP A 323 -12.40 -10.07 -21.78
CA ASP A 323 -12.85 -8.76 -21.26
C ASP A 323 -13.46 -8.84 -19.85
N ASP A 324 -14.01 -10.01 -19.49
CA ASP A 324 -14.72 -10.28 -18.25
C ASP A 324 -13.98 -11.28 -17.33
N SER A 325 -12.79 -11.73 -17.72
CA SER A 325 -12.02 -12.69 -16.94
C SER A 325 -10.50 -12.49 -17.07
N TYR A 326 -9.81 -12.68 -15.96
CA TYR A 326 -8.36 -12.69 -15.93
C TYR A 326 -7.89 -13.73 -14.92
N GLY A 327 -6.62 -14.11 -15.03
CA GLY A 327 -5.99 -14.99 -14.08
C GLY A 327 -4.61 -14.48 -13.71
N TRP A 328 -4.15 -14.91 -12.55
CA TRP A 328 -2.74 -14.84 -12.24
C TRP A 328 -2.31 -16.07 -11.46
N PHE A 329 -1.02 -16.36 -11.51
CA PHE A 329 -0.42 -17.38 -10.68
C PHE A 329 0.87 -16.88 -10.03
N ALA A 330 1.12 -17.34 -8.81
CA ALA A 330 2.37 -17.15 -8.10
C ALA A 330 3.27 -18.35 -8.34
N GLU A 331 4.51 -18.08 -8.74
CA GLU A 331 5.55 -19.08 -8.82
C GLU A 331 6.61 -18.80 -7.77
N THR A 332 7.17 -19.88 -7.23
CA THR A 332 8.29 -19.80 -6.30
C THR A 332 9.44 -20.65 -6.83
N SER A 333 10.64 -20.09 -6.76
CA SER A 333 11.89 -20.80 -7.01
C SER A 333 12.67 -20.97 -5.71
N THR A 334 13.22 -22.15 -5.50
CA THR A 334 14.11 -22.49 -4.37
C THR A 334 15.55 -22.72 -4.80
N ASP A 335 15.85 -22.59 -6.11
CA ASP A 335 17.13 -22.90 -6.73
C ASP A 335 17.73 -21.67 -7.43
N HIS A 336 17.48 -20.48 -6.86
CA HIS A 336 17.94 -19.19 -7.36
C HIS A 336 17.43 -18.83 -8.76
N GLY A 337 16.19 -19.21 -9.07
CA GLY A 337 15.49 -18.85 -10.30
C GLY A 337 15.78 -19.80 -11.47
N LYS A 338 16.46 -20.93 -11.23
CA LYS A 338 16.70 -21.94 -12.28
C LYS A 338 15.41 -22.67 -12.65
N SER A 339 14.56 -22.96 -11.67
CA SER A 339 13.24 -23.54 -11.86
C SER A 339 12.19 -22.82 -11.01
N PHE A 340 10.97 -22.79 -11.51
CA PHE A 340 9.81 -22.17 -10.87
C PHE A 340 8.69 -23.19 -10.75
N ALA A 341 8.18 -23.37 -9.53
CA ALA A 341 7.00 -24.18 -9.27
C ALA A 341 5.81 -23.26 -9.07
N LYS A 342 4.69 -23.56 -9.74
CA LYS A 342 3.42 -22.88 -9.51
C LYS A 342 2.93 -23.23 -8.11
N THR A 343 2.71 -22.21 -7.29
CA THR A 343 2.33 -22.37 -5.87
C THR A 343 0.92 -21.88 -5.58
N TRP A 344 0.41 -20.96 -6.38
CA TRP A 344 -0.92 -20.38 -6.21
C TRP A 344 -1.45 -19.98 -7.59
N THR A 345 -2.68 -20.31 -7.90
CA THR A 345 -3.42 -19.82 -9.07
C THR A 345 -4.69 -19.14 -8.58
N ILE A 346 -5.06 -18.03 -9.21
CA ILE A 346 -6.37 -17.42 -9.02
C ILE A 346 -6.97 -17.08 -10.38
N ASP A 347 -8.20 -17.55 -10.59
CA ASP A 347 -9.01 -17.23 -11.75
C ASP A 347 -10.17 -16.31 -11.34
N PHE A 348 -10.35 -15.22 -12.07
CA PHE A 348 -11.34 -14.18 -11.79
C PHE A 348 -12.39 -14.12 -12.89
N ILE A 349 -13.65 -13.96 -12.49
CA ILE A 349 -14.80 -13.73 -13.35
C ILE A 349 -15.52 -12.47 -12.86
N ARG A 350 -15.73 -11.51 -13.74
CA ARG A 350 -16.39 -10.24 -13.43
C ARG A 350 -17.83 -10.50 -12.95
N LYS A 351 -18.24 -9.83 -11.87
CA LYS A 351 -19.65 -9.84 -11.46
C LYS A 351 -20.47 -9.02 -12.46
N GLN A 352 -21.54 -9.61 -12.96
CA GLN A 352 -22.52 -8.93 -13.83
C GLN A 352 -23.36 -7.92 -13.06
#